data_AF-S4PTZ6-F1
#
_entry.id   AF-S4PTZ6-F1
#
_cell.length_a   1.000
_cell.length_b   1.000
_cell.length_c   1.000
_cell.angle_alpha   90.00
_cell.angle_beta   90.00
_cell.angle_gamma   90.00
#
_symmetry.space_group_name_H-M   'P 1'
#
loop_
_entity.id
_entity.type
_entity.pdbx_description
1 polymer ?
#
loop_
_entity_poly.entity_id
_entity_poly.type
_entity_poly.pdbx_seq_one_letter_code
_entity_poly.pdbx_strand_id
1 'polypeptide(L)' 'VARQRPAWVTLTDLYDSSHRARVFYQVSQSTACDVCREWESCASACGSTERQVNPTTTPSPPNAATVTELAFALSLT' A
#
# COMPACT_ATOMS: atom_id res chain seq x y z
N VAL A 1 0.72 9.90 10.24
CA VAL A 1 0.74 8.56 10.89
C VAL A 1 1.88 7.75 10.31
N ALA A 2 2.56 6.90 11.09
CA ALA A 2 3.72 6.11 10.68
C ALA A 2 3.60 4.66 11.14
N ARG A 3 4.39 3.74 10.56
CA ARG A 3 4.36 2.29 10.89
C ARG A 3 2.96 1.69 10.73
N GLN A 4 2.31 1.97 9.61
CA GLN A 4 0.95 1.51 9.37
C GLN A 4 0.93 -0.02 9.21
N ARG A 5 0.01 -0.66 9.92
CA ARG A 5 -0.28 -2.08 9.71
C ARG A 5 -1.02 -2.27 8.38
N PRO A 6 -0.90 -3.44 7.74
CA PRO A 6 -1.67 -3.74 6.53
C PRO A 6 -3.17 -3.53 6.75
N ALA A 7 -3.80 -2.85 5.81
CA ALA A 7 -5.25 -2.69 5.78
C ALA A 7 -5.89 -3.89 5.08
N TRP A 8 -7.22 -3.99 5.14
CA TRP A 8 -7.95 -5.05 4.47
C TRP A 8 -9.27 -4.57 3.89
N VAL A 9 -9.70 -5.24 2.83
CA VAL A 9 -11.02 -5.09 2.23
C VAL A 9 -11.67 -6.47 2.21
N THR A 10 -12.97 -6.53 2.51
CA THR A 10 -13.75 -7.76 2.39
C THR A 10 -14.85 -7.55 1.36
N LEU A 11 -14.90 -8.44 0.39
CA LEU A 11 -16.04 -8.61 -0.51
C LEU A 11 -16.95 -9.67 0.12
N THR A 12 -18.22 -9.34 0.30
CA THR A 12 -19.22 -10.26 0.84
C THR A 12 -20.40 -10.31 -0.10
N ASP A 13 -20.95 -11.49 -0.29
CA ASP A 13 -22.29 -11.61 -0.85
C ASP A 13 -23.30 -11.02 0.15
N LEU A 14 -24.28 -10.28 -0.36
CA LEU A 14 -25.26 -9.54 0.44
C LEU A 14 -26.26 -10.49 1.12
N TYR A 15 -26.61 -11.60 0.47
CA TYR A 15 -27.63 -12.54 0.92
C TYR A 15 -27.04 -13.83 1.48
N ASP A 16 -25.79 -14.16 1.13
CA ASP A 16 -25.08 -15.32 1.69
C ASP A 16 -23.71 -14.95 2.28
N SER A 17 -23.68 -14.67 3.58
CA SER A 17 -22.43 -14.32 4.28
C SER A 17 -21.39 -15.45 4.33
N SER A 18 -21.71 -16.67 3.90
CA SER A 18 -20.71 -17.74 3.76
C SER A 18 -19.75 -17.44 2.61
N HIS A 19 -20.20 -16.73 1.58
CA HIS A 19 -19.38 -16.26 0.47
C HIS A 19 -18.73 -14.91 0.81
N ARG A 20 -17.49 -15.00 1.31
CA ARG A 20 -16.66 -13.82 1.56
C ARG A 20 -15.21 -14.02 1.14
N ALA A 21 -14.60 -12.97 0.60
CA ALA A 21 -13.18 -12.93 0.29
C ALA A 21 -12.56 -11.71 0.97
N ARG A 22 -11.45 -11.89 1.67
CA ARG A 22 -10.70 -10.80 2.33
C ARG A 22 -9.31 -10.68 1.74
N VAL A 23 -8.96 -9.47 1.33
CA VAL A 23 -7.64 -9.15 0.77
C VAL A 23 -6.95 -8.14 1.68
N PHE A 24 -5.69 -8.42 2.00
CA PHE A 24 -4.83 -7.49 2.73
C PHE A 24 -3.98 -6.70 1.73
N TYR A 25 -3.83 -5.41 1.98
CA TYR A 25 -2.98 -4.56 1.17
C TYR A 25 -2.08 -3.68 2.05
N GLN A 26 -0.92 -3.36 1.52
CA GLN A 26 0.02 -2.43 2.14
C GLN A 26 -0.15 -1.07 1.47
N VAL A 27 -0.25 -0.03 2.28
CA VAL A 27 -0.19 1.36 1.82
C VAL A 27 1.26 1.82 1.75
N SER A 28 1.52 2.93 1.06
CA SER A 28 2.83 3.57 1.09
C SER A 28 3.25 3.85 2.54
N GLN A 29 4.30 3.14 2.96
CA GLN A 29 4.79 3.21 4.33
C GLN A 29 5.44 4.57 4.56
N SER A 30 4.92 5.31 5.54
CA SER A 30 5.56 6.49 6.09
C SER A 30 6.47 6.10 7.26
N THR A 31 7.65 6.72 7.31
CA THR A 31 8.57 6.55 8.43
C THR A 31 8.13 7.42 9.60
N ALA A 32 8.63 7.10 10.80
CA ALA A 32 8.37 7.95 11.97
C ALA A 32 8.93 9.36 11.76
N CYS A 33 10.05 9.49 11.06
CA CYS A 33 10.73 10.74 10.76
C CYS A 33 9.95 11.65 9.81
N ASP A 34 9.20 11.08 8.86
CA ASP A 34 8.32 11.85 7.98
C ASP A 34 7.18 12.54 8.75
N VAL A 35 6.77 11.94 9.87
CA VAL A 35 5.65 12.43 10.69
C VAL A 35 6.12 13.37 11.79
N CYS A 36 7.29 13.12 12.38
CA CYS A 36 7.75 13.83 13.56
C CYS A 36 8.64 15.04 13.30
N ARG A 37 8.79 15.44 12.02
CA ARG A 37 9.75 16.47 11.58
C ARG A 37 9.62 17.81 12.30
N GLU A 38 8.43 18.16 12.76
CA GLU A 38 8.14 19.42 13.46
C GLU A 38 8.57 19.40 14.94
N TRP A 39 8.81 18.23 15.53
CA TRP A 39 9.10 18.11 16.96
C TRP A 39 10.60 17.97 17.22
N GLU A 40 11.13 18.85 18.07
CA GLU A 40 12.53 18.84 18.52
C GLU A 40 12.93 17.50 19.17
N SER A 41 11.99 16.81 19.82
CA SER A 41 12.21 15.49 20.39
C SER A 41 12.62 14.42 19.37
N CYS A 42 12.33 14.66 18.09
CA CYS A 42 12.71 13.77 17.00
C CYS A 42 14.09 14.08 16.40
N ALA A 43 14.68 15.24 16.71
CA ALA A 43 15.98 15.66 16.16
C ALA A 43 17.11 14.68 16.51
N SER A 44 17.06 14.06 17.70
CA SER A 44 18.03 13.05 18.13
C SER A 44 17.79 11.66 17.54
N ALA A 45 16.55 11.31 17.24
CA ALA A 45 16.15 9.98 16.76
C ALA A 45 16.21 9.87 15.22
N CYS A 46 15.95 10.97 14.53
CA CYS A 46 15.92 11.07 13.06
C CYS A 46 17.15 11.80 12.49
N GLY A 47 18.18 11.98 13.32
CA GLY A 47 19.38 12.81 13.12
C GLY A 47 19.72 13.13 11.67
N SER A 48 19.74 14.43 11.35
CA SER A 48 20.13 15.06 10.08
C SER A 48 19.94 14.20 8.82
N THR A 49 18.83 13.48 8.71
CA THR A 49 18.57 12.66 7.52
C THR A 49 17.83 13.52 6.51
N GLU A 50 18.50 14.59 6.08
CA GLU A 50 18.36 15.03 4.70
C GLU A 50 18.75 13.82 3.84
N ARG A 51 17.85 13.37 2.96
CA ARG A 51 18.02 12.26 2.00
C ARG A 51 17.51 10.88 2.46
N GLN A 52 16.20 10.74 2.63
CA GLN A 52 15.50 9.54 2.14
C GLN A 52 14.10 9.89 1.61
N VAL A 53 14.01 10.75 0.58
CA VAL A 53 12.89 10.61 -0.36
C VAL A 53 13.18 9.34 -1.14
N ASN A 54 12.46 8.26 -0.86
CA ASN A 54 12.59 7.00 -1.60
C ASN A 54 11.99 7.18 -3.02
N PRO A 55 12.78 7.28 -4.10
CA PRO A 55 12.25 7.46 -5.45
C PRO A 55 11.96 6.09 -6.10
N THR A 56 11.39 5.16 -5.34
CA THR A 56 11.06 3.82 -5.83
C THR A 56 9.70 3.40 -5.31
N THR A 57 8.69 4.21 -5.65
CA THR A 57 7.38 3.66 -5.95
C THR A 57 7.42 3.24 -7.41
N THR A 58 8.14 2.15 -7.72
CA THR A 58 7.79 1.39 -8.93
C THR A 58 6.40 0.85 -8.65
N PRO A 59 5.38 1.14 -9.48
CA PRO A 59 4.08 0.51 -9.32
C PRO A 59 4.31 -1.01 -9.27
N SER A 60 3.83 -1.64 -8.20
CA SER A 60 3.85 -3.10 -8.08
C SER A 60 3.38 -3.68 -9.42
N PRO A 61 4.09 -4.67 -10.01
CA PRO A 61 3.59 -5.31 -11.21
C PRO A 61 2.17 -5.78 -10.92
N PRO A 62 1.25 -5.67 -11.90
CA PRO A 62 -0.11 -6.17 -11.75
C PRO A 62 -0.04 -7.59 -11.21
N ASN A 63 -0.72 -7.82 -10.09
CA ASN A 63 -0.95 -9.17 -9.60
C ASN A 63 -1.62 -9.98 -10.71
N ALA A 64 -1.37 -11.30 -10.76
CA ALA A 64 -1.73 -12.16 -11.89
C ALA A 64 -3.19 -11.99 -12.41
N ALA A 65 -4.11 -11.54 -11.56
CA ALA A 65 -5.47 -11.18 -11.93
C ALA A 65 -5.57 -10.05 -12.98
N THR A 66 -4.73 -9.01 -12.92
CA THR A 66 -4.77 -7.89 -13.89
C THR A 66 -4.17 -8.28 -15.24
N VAL A 67 -3.28 -9.29 -15.27
CA VAL A 67 -2.71 -9.83 -16.53
C VAL A 67 -3.79 -10.56 -17.33
N THR A 68 -4.73 -11.22 -16.65
CA THR A 68 -5.80 -11.98 -17.31
C THR A 68 -6.84 -11.09 -17.98
N GLU A 69 -7.16 -9.93 -17.40
CA GLU A 69 -8.10 -8.95 -17.99
C GLU A 69 -7.58 -8.32 -19.29
N LEU A 70 -6.30 -7.90 -19.32
CA LEU A 70 -5.70 -7.27 -20.50
C LEU A 70 -5.53 -8.24 -21.66
N ALA A 71 -5.21 -9.51 -21.38
CA ALA A 71 -5.09 -10.55 -22.40
C ALA A 71 -6.44 -10.83 -23.09
N PHE A 72 -7.55 -10.81 -22.34
CA PHE A 72 -8.88 -11.00 -22.91
C PHE A 72 -9.27 -9.81 -23.79
N ALA A 73 -9.01 -8.58 -23.33
CA ALA A 73 -9.35 -7.36 -24.08
C ALA A 73 -8.60 -7.24 -25.42
N LEU A 74 -7.33 -7.64 -25.50
CA LEU A 74 -6.53 -7.61 -26.73
C LEU A 74 -6.88 -8.71 -27.74
N SER A 75 -7.54 -9.78 -27.29
CA SER A 75 -7.96 -10.90 -28.15
C SER A 75 -9.31 -10.69 -28.86
N LEU A 76 -9.99 -9.58 -28.56
CA LEU A 76 -11.29 -9.20 -29.16
C LEU A 76 -11.19 -8.05 -30.18
N THR A 77 -10.00 -7.58 -30.53
CA THR A 77 -9.72 -6.73 -31.71
C THR A 77 -9.00 -7.50 -32.79
#